data_AF-A0A6M2A0W0-F1
#
_entry.id   AF-A0A6M2A0W0-F1
#
_cell.length_a   1.000
_cell.length_b   1.000
_cell.length_c   1.000
_cell.angle_alpha   90.00
_cell.angle_beta   90.00
_cell.angle_gamma   90.00
#
_symmetry.space_group_name_H-M   'P 1'
#
loop_
_entity.id
_entity.type
_entity.pdbx_description
1 polymer ?
#
loop_
_entity_poly.entity_id
_entity_poly.type
_entity_poly.pdbx_seq_one_letter_code
_entity_poly.pdbx_strand_id
1 'polypeptide(L)'
;GFPVLLVNVPMIKSRGEWTPDINYNHLQKALIIALATKPYCLTGNEIRFIRKYFKKTLEAFGSEFGVSHVAVIDWESEKNNPAKMNPATEKCIRLFILDSSVKADKKFREGYHDVEIKKLAEQQKSKHRKRRQPSPTKLDIKELQIA
;
A
#
# COMPACT_ATOMS: atom_id res chain seq x y z
N GLY A 1 12.36 -12.78 -2.25
CA GLY A 1 12.26 -12.65 -0.78
C GLY A 1 13.04 -11.43 -0.35
N PHE A 2 13.23 -11.25 0.95
CA PHE A 2 14.08 -10.21 1.54
C PHE A 2 14.91 -10.85 2.66
N PRO A 3 16.07 -10.28 3.01
CA PRO A 3 16.89 -10.83 4.08
C PRO A 3 16.17 -10.72 5.44
N VAL A 4 16.18 -11.82 6.19
CA VAL A 4 15.63 -11.89 7.56
C VAL A 4 16.69 -12.51 8.44
N LEU A 5 16.97 -11.87 9.58
CA LEU A 5 17.83 -12.43 10.61
C LEU A 5 16.98 -13.31 11.54
N LEU A 6 17.42 -14.54 11.71
CA LEU A 6 16.79 -15.53 12.56
C LEU A 6 17.70 -15.79 13.76
N VAL A 7 17.19 -15.60 14.97
CA VAL A 7 17.96 -15.70 16.23
C VAL A 7 17.47 -16.92 17.00
N ASN A 8 18.41 -17.71 17.52
CA ASN A 8 18.14 -18.91 18.34
C ASN A 8 17.20 -19.93 17.67
N VAL A 9 17.39 -20.16 16.36
CA VAL A 9 16.53 -21.07 15.60
C VAL A 9 17.02 -22.51 15.71
N PRO A 10 16.12 -23.49 15.94
CA PRO A 10 16.47 -24.90 15.94
C PRO A 10 17.04 -25.31 14.58
N MET A 11 18.05 -26.19 14.61
CA MET A 11 18.72 -26.69 13.41
C MET A 11 18.46 -28.18 13.26
N ILE A 12 18.21 -28.64 12.04
CA ILE A 12 18.09 -30.05 11.67
C ILE A 12 19.12 -30.40 10.60
N LYS A 13 19.69 -31.60 10.68
CA LYS A 13 20.60 -32.10 9.65
C LYS A 13 19.80 -32.69 8.50
N SER A 14 19.85 -32.06 7.34
CA SER A 14 19.20 -32.50 6.11
C SER A 14 20.24 -32.67 5.00
N ARG A 15 20.27 -33.85 4.37
CA ARG A 15 21.25 -34.18 3.30
C ARG A 15 22.71 -33.89 3.67
N GLY A 16 23.07 -34.07 4.93
CA GLY A 16 24.44 -33.84 5.43
C GLY A 16 24.73 -32.42 5.90
N GLU A 17 23.86 -31.45 5.62
CA GLU A 17 24.03 -30.04 5.99
C GLU A 17 23.12 -29.65 7.15
N TRP A 18 23.59 -28.75 8.01
CA TRP A 18 22.77 -28.15 9.06
C TRP A 18 21.89 -27.06 8.46
N THR A 19 20.58 -27.28 8.50
CA THR A 19 19.58 -26.35 7.98
C THR A 19 18.64 -25.92 9.10
N PRO A 20 18.12 -24.69 9.09
CA PRO A 20 17.11 -24.28 10.05
C PRO A 20 15.85 -25.14 9.97
N ASP A 21 15.42 -25.68 11.10
CA ASP A 21 14.16 -26.42 11.23
C ASP A 21 13.01 -25.42 11.43
N ILE A 22 12.51 -24.88 10.32
CA ILE A 22 11.51 -23.82 10.35
C ILE A 22 10.30 -24.20 9.51
N ASN A 23 9.12 -24.05 10.11
CA ASN A 23 7.88 -24.01 9.36
C ASN A 23 7.76 -22.66 8.62
N TYR A 24 7.99 -22.67 7.31
CA TYR A 24 7.92 -21.47 6.47
C TYR A 24 6.55 -20.77 6.49
N ASN A 25 5.44 -21.50 6.67
CA ASN A 25 4.12 -20.88 6.78
C ASN A 25 3.98 -20.06 8.06
N HIS A 26 4.53 -20.57 9.18
CA HIS A 26 4.57 -19.82 10.43
C HIS A 26 5.51 -18.62 10.33
N LEU A 27 6.67 -18.80 9.72
CA LEU A 27 7.60 -17.70 9.48
C LEU A 27 6.96 -16.58 8.65
N GLN A 28 6.28 -16.91 7.55
CA GLN A 28 5.62 -15.91 6.71
C GLN A 28 4.56 -15.11 7.48
N LYS A 29 3.75 -15.78 8.31
CA LYS A 29 2.76 -15.13 9.19
C LYS A 29 3.41 -14.22 10.24
N ALA A 30 4.51 -14.66 10.85
CA ALA A 30 5.24 -13.82 11.79
C ALA A 30 5.84 -12.58 11.10
N LEU A 31 6.40 -12.76 9.90
CA LEU A 31 6.98 -11.67 9.11
C LEU A 31 5.94 -10.63 8.71
N ILE A 32 4.74 -11.01 8.28
CA ILE A 32 3.74 -10.03 7.87
C ILE A 32 3.38 -9.09 9.04
N ILE A 33 3.20 -9.64 10.25
CA ILE A 33 2.92 -8.87 11.46
C ILE A 33 4.11 -7.98 11.82
N ALA A 34 5.34 -8.52 11.79
CA ALA A 34 6.54 -7.77 12.09
C ALA A 34 6.75 -6.58 11.13
N LEU A 35 6.45 -6.76 9.85
CA LEU A 35 6.53 -5.68 8.85
C LEU A 35 5.52 -4.56 9.13
N ALA A 36 4.33 -4.89 9.63
CA ALA A 36 3.34 -3.88 9.99
C ALA A 36 3.84 -2.96 11.13
N THR A 37 4.57 -3.51 12.10
CA THR A 37 4.99 -2.81 13.33
C THR A 37 6.45 -2.34 13.31
N LYS A 38 7.23 -2.68 12.28
CA LYS A 38 8.65 -2.31 12.15
C LYS A 38 8.85 -0.77 12.22
N PRO A 39 9.80 -0.23 13.00
CA PRO A 39 9.94 1.22 13.17
C PRO A 39 10.63 1.95 12.00
N TYR A 40 11.08 1.22 10.98
CA TYR A 40 11.74 1.78 9.78
C TYR A 40 10.86 1.61 8.55
N CYS A 41 11.13 2.40 7.50
CA CYS A 41 10.39 2.34 6.23
C CYS A 41 10.38 0.93 5.64
N LEU A 42 9.31 0.62 4.92
CA LEU A 42 9.23 -0.60 4.13
C LEU A 42 10.15 -0.51 2.91
N THR A 43 10.85 -1.59 2.63
CA THR A 43 11.71 -1.72 1.44
C THR A 43 10.95 -2.29 0.25
N GLY A 44 11.45 -2.11 -0.97
CA GLY A 44 10.79 -2.65 -2.17
C GLY A 44 10.55 -4.17 -2.13
N ASN A 45 11.51 -4.95 -1.62
CA ASN A 45 11.39 -6.39 -1.47
C ASN A 45 10.38 -6.79 -0.39
N GLU A 46 10.25 -5.99 0.68
CA GLU A 46 9.22 -6.17 1.71
C GLU A 46 7.82 -5.87 1.12
N ILE A 47 7.67 -4.81 0.33
CA ILE A 47 6.41 -4.50 -0.38
C ILE A 47 6.03 -5.63 -1.33
N ARG A 48 6.99 -6.13 -2.12
CA ARG A 48 6.78 -7.28 -3.00
C ARG A 48 6.35 -8.53 -2.23
N PHE A 49 6.97 -8.77 -1.07
CA PHE A 49 6.59 -9.87 -0.20
C PHE A 49 5.15 -9.71 0.32
N ILE A 50 4.79 -8.54 0.85
CA ILE A 50 3.44 -8.24 1.34
C ILE A 50 2.39 -8.50 0.24
N ARG A 51 2.58 -7.93 -0.95
CA ARG A 51 1.65 -8.11 -2.06
C ARG A 51 1.49 -9.57 -2.45
N LYS A 52 2.59 -10.32 -2.54
CA LYS A 52 2.57 -11.75 -2.90
C LYS A 52 1.97 -12.62 -1.79
N TYR A 53 2.20 -12.28 -0.53
CA TYR A 53 1.60 -12.95 0.63
C TYR A 53 0.07 -12.89 0.55
N PHE A 54 -0.49 -11.71 0.25
CA PHE A 54 -1.94 -11.53 0.02
C PHE A 54 -2.42 -11.91 -1.38
N LYS A 55 -1.55 -12.51 -2.21
CA LYS A 55 -1.85 -12.99 -3.57
C LYS A 55 -2.45 -11.92 -4.49
N LYS A 56 -2.08 -10.65 -4.33
CA LYS A 56 -2.58 -9.53 -5.15
C LYS A 56 -1.72 -9.30 -6.40
N THR A 57 -2.37 -8.93 -7.52
CA THR A 57 -1.68 -8.38 -8.70
C THR A 57 -1.15 -6.97 -8.39
N LEU A 58 -0.33 -6.41 -9.27
CA LEU A 58 0.16 -5.03 -9.11
C LEU A 58 -1.01 -4.03 -9.12
N GLU A 59 -1.96 -4.23 -10.02
CA GLU A 59 -3.16 -3.42 -10.19
C GLU A 59 -4.09 -3.53 -8.99
N ALA A 60 -4.34 -4.74 -8.51
CA ALA A 60 -5.19 -4.97 -7.35
C ALA A 60 -4.58 -4.37 -6.08
N PHE A 61 -3.26 -4.49 -5.92
CA PHE A 61 -2.55 -3.90 -4.78
C PHE A 61 -2.54 -2.38 -4.84
N GLY A 62 -2.22 -1.78 -5.99
CA GLY A 62 -2.25 -0.33 -6.15
C GLY A 62 -3.64 0.26 -5.94
N SER A 63 -4.68 -0.41 -6.45
CA SER A 63 -6.08 0.01 -6.30
C SER A 63 -6.56 0.05 -4.85
N GLU A 64 -6.02 -0.82 -3.98
CA GLU A 64 -6.32 -0.82 -2.54
C GLU A 64 -5.97 0.52 -1.89
N PHE A 65 -4.89 1.15 -2.35
CA PHE A 65 -4.34 2.38 -1.78
C PHE A 65 -4.54 3.60 -2.68
N GLY A 66 -5.37 3.48 -3.73
CA GLY A 66 -5.66 4.57 -4.65
C GLY A 66 -4.47 5.02 -5.51
N VAL A 67 -3.50 4.14 -5.75
CA VAL A 67 -2.32 4.42 -6.59
C VAL A 67 -2.32 3.59 -7.88
N SER A 68 -1.51 3.99 -8.86
CA SER A 68 -1.34 3.22 -10.10
C SER A 68 -0.51 1.96 -9.86
N HIS A 69 -0.65 0.96 -10.75
CA HIS A 69 0.22 -0.22 -10.74
C HIS A 69 1.69 0.15 -11.00
N VAL A 70 1.96 1.20 -11.77
CA VAL A 70 3.31 1.74 -12.03
C VAL A 70 3.96 2.20 -10.73
N ALA A 71 3.23 2.90 -9.85
CA ALA A 71 3.76 3.28 -8.54
C ALA A 71 4.20 2.06 -7.73
N VAL A 72 3.44 0.96 -7.79
CA VAL A 72 3.81 -0.30 -7.12
C VAL A 72 5.05 -0.92 -7.73
N ILE A 73 5.20 -0.87 -9.06
CA ILE A 73 6.43 -1.32 -9.75
C ILE A 73 7.63 -0.50 -9.26
N ASP A 74 7.50 0.82 -9.21
CA ASP A 74 8.57 1.72 -8.77
C ASP A 74 8.97 1.41 -7.32
N TRP A 75 8.00 1.23 -6.41
CA TRP A 75 8.25 0.84 -5.03
C TRP A 75 9.03 -0.48 -4.93
N GLU A 76 8.61 -1.51 -5.67
CA GLU A 76 9.27 -2.82 -5.64
C GLU A 76 10.67 -2.79 -6.28
N SER A 77 10.91 -1.86 -7.21
CA SER A 77 12.20 -1.70 -7.89
C SER A 77 13.33 -1.26 -6.95
N GLU A 78 12.99 -0.65 -5.81
CA GLU A 78 13.95 -0.21 -4.79
C GLU A 78 14.62 -1.37 -4.04
N LYS A 79 14.18 -2.63 -4.24
CA LYS A 79 14.79 -3.84 -3.65
C LYS A 79 14.93 -3.72 -2.12
N ASN A 80 16.14 -3.70 -1.57
CA ASN A 80 16.39 -3.60 -0.13
C ASN A 80 16.45 -2.13 0.37
N ASN A 81 16.27 -1.15 -0.51
CA ASN A 81 16.19 0.25 -0.13
C ASN A 81 14.75 0.64 0.22
N PRO A 82 14.54 1.75 0.96
CA PRO A 82 13.21 2.28 1.24
C PRO A 82 12.41 2.48 -0.04
N ALA A 83 11.14 2.06 -0.06
CA ALA A 83 10.27 2.07 -1.24
C ALA A 83 9.82 3.47 -1.72
N LYS A 84 10.38 4.56 -1.15
CA LYS A 84 10.14 5.98 -1.49
C LYS A 84 8.67 6.37 -1.72
N MET A 85 7.75 5.76 -0.98
CA MET A 85 6.33 6.08 -1.05
C MET A 85 5.95 7.20 -0.06
N ASN A 86 4.78 7.81 -0.26
CA ASN A 86 4.23 8.78 0.69
C ASN A 86 4.00 8.08 2.07
N PRO A 87 4.43 8.68 3.19
CA PRO A 87 4.22 8.13 4.54
C PRO A 87 2.76 7.76 4.86
N ALA A 88 1.78 8.49 4.32
CA ALA A 88 0.37 8.16 4.51
C ALA A 88 0.02 6.82 3.83
N THR A 89 0.51 6.60 2.61
CA THR A 89 0.33 5.34 1.88
C THR A 89 0.99 4.18 2.60
N GLU A 90 2.21 4.37 3.13
CA GLU A 90 2.88 3.33 3.92
C GLU A 90 2.08 2.97 5.17
N LYS A 91 1.53 3.97 5.88
CA LYS A 91 0.63 3.74 7.02
C LYS A 91 -0.62 2.95 6.61
N CYS A 92 -1.24 3.27 5.48
CA CYS A 92 -2.39 2.50 4.98
C CYS A 92 -2.03 1.05 4.67
N ILE A 93 -0.86 0.77 4.08
CA ILE A 93 -0.38 -0.60 3.84
C ILE A 93 -0.22 -1.35 5.17
N ARG A 94 0.34 -0.71 6.20
CA ARG A 94 0.51 -1.31 7.53
C ARG A 94 -0.83 -1.60 8.20
N LEU A 95 -1.79 -0.69 8.10
CA LEU A 95 -3.16 -0.91 8.60
C LEU A 95 -3.85 -2.05 7.85
N PHE A 96 -3.72 -2.11 6.53
CA PHE A 96 -4.22 -3.21 5.71
C PHE A 96 -3.66 -4.57 6.17
N ILE A 97 -2.37 -4.65 6.48
CA ILE A 97 -1.74 -5.87 7.01
C ILE A 97 -2.39 -6.27 8.34
N LEU A 98 -2.53 -5.31 9.27
CA LEU A 98 -3.08 -5.56 10.60
C LEU A 98 -4.54 -6.01 10.53
N ASP A 99 -5.35 -5.34 9.72
CA ASP A 99 -6.74 -5.73 9.47
C ASP A 99 -6.85 -7.16 8.90
N SER A 100 -6.01 -7.48 7.92
CA SER A 100 -6.03 -8.78 7.25
C SER A 100 -5.43 -9.93 8.07
N SER A 101 -4.59 -9.63 9.07
CA SER A 101 -3.79 -10.64 9.78
C SER A 101 -4.10 -10.76 11.27
N VAL A 102 -4.73 -9.75 11.87
CA VAL A 102 -5.07 -9.70 13.30
C VAL A 102 -6.58 -9.63 13.43
N LYS A 103 -7.16 -10.43 14.33
CA LYS A 103 -8.56 -10.29 14.72
C LYS A 103 -8.70 -9.05 15.60
N ALA A 104 -8.75 -7.88 14.96
CA ALA A 104 -8.94 -6.60 15.62
C ALA A 104 -10.39 -6.40 16.08
N ASP A 105 -10.59 -5.33 16.84
CA ASP A 105 -11.88 -4.78 17.25
C ASP A 105 -12.84 -4.67 16.05
N LYS A 106 -14.09 -5.09 16.24
CA LYS A 106 -15.11 -5.13 15.19
C LYS A 106 -15.39 -3.73 14.62
N LYS A 107 -15.48 -2.69 15.47
CA LYS A 107 -15.75 -1.31 15.04
C LYS A 107 -14.61 -0.73 14.21
N PHE A 108 -13.37 -1.08 14.55
CA PHE A 108 -12.22 -0.69 13.73
C PHE A 108 -12.34 -1.24 12.30
N ARG A 109 -12.71 -2.52 12.16
CA ARG A 109 -12.82 -3.18 10.85
C ARG A 109 -13.98 -2.64 10.02
N GLU A 110 -15.13 -2.42 10.66
CA GLU A 110 -16.28 -1.76 10.02
C GLU A 110 -15.87 -0.38 9.47
N GLY A 111 -15.28 0.47 10.32
CA GLY A 111 -14.83 1.80 9.91
C GLY A 111 -13.71 1.76 8.85
N TYR A 112 -12.82 0.77 8.88
CA TYR A 112 -11.78 0.60 7.86
C TYR A 112 -12.37 0.24 6.49
N HIS A 113 -13.38 -0.65 6.45
CA HIS A 113 -14.03 -1.08 5.19
C HIS A 113 -15.02 -0.06 4.64
N ASP A 114 -15.70 0.71 5.49
CA ASP A 114 -16.64 1.76 5.06
C ASP A 114 -15.95 2.89 4.28
N VAL A 115 -14.66 3.09 4.53
CA VAL A 115 -13.84 4.11 3.88
C VAL A 115 -13.24 3.56 2.58
N GLU A 116 -14.06 3.50 1.53
CA GLU A 116 -13.57 3.14 0.19
C GLU A 116 -12.77 4.28 -0.45
N ILE A 117 -11.46 4.08 -0.59
CA ILE A 117 -10.54 5.05 -1.22
C ILE A 117 -10.97 5.44 -2.64
N LYS A 118 -11.52 4.50 -3.42
CA LYS A 118 -12.03 4.77 -4.78
C LYS A 118 -13.15 5.80 -4.76
N LYS A 119 -14.16 5.62 -3.90
CA LYS A 119 -15.28 6.56 -3.73
C LYS A 119 -14.79 7.93 -3.29
N LEU A 120 -13.86 8.00 -2.34
CA LEU A 120 -13.28 9.28 -1.89
C LEU A 120 -12.55 10.01 -3.03
N ALA A 121 -11.76 9.29 -3.82
CA ALA A 121 -11.04 9.87 -4.96
C ALA A 121 -12.00 10.41 -6.05
N GLU A 122 -13.09 9.69 -6.33
CA GLU A 122 -14.13 10.12 -7.28
C GLU A 122 -14.87 11.38 -6.81
N GLN A 123 -15.21 11.45 -5.52
CA GLN A 123 -15.82 12.64 -4.92
C GLN A 123 -14.92 13.88 -5.03
N GLN A 124 -13.60 13.72 -4.87
CA GLN A 124 -12.65 14.82 -5.03
C GLN A 124 -12.54 15.28 -6.50
N LYS A 125 -12.50 14.34 -7.46
CA LYS A 125 -12.47 14.64 -8.90
C LYS A 125 -13.72 15.38 -9.36
N SER A 126 -14.90 14.98 -8.89
CA SER A 126 -16.18 15.63 -9.26
C SER A 126 -16.27 17.08 -8.76
N LYS A 127 -15.78 17.37 -7.54
CA LYS A 127 -15.67 18.74 -7.01
C LYS A 127 -14.72 19.60 -7.84
N HIS A 128 -13.59 19.03 -8.28
CA HIS A 128 -12.62 19.76 -9.12
C HIS A 128 -13.17 20.04 -10.53
N ARG A 129 -13.95 19.12 -11.11
CA ARG A 129 -14.63 19.31 -12.40
C ARG A 129 -15.68 20.42 -12.34
N LYS A 130 -16.42 20.56 -11.23
CA LYS A 130 -17.36 21.68 -11.02
C LYS A 130 -16.66 23.04 -10.87
N ARG A 131 -15.44 23.09 -10.31
CA ARG A 131 -14.64 24.32 -10.20
C ARG A 131 -14.00 24.77 -11.51
N ARG A 132 -13.82 23.88 -12.48
CA ARG A 132 -13.17 24.15 -13.77
C ARG A 132 -14.13 24.53 -14.90
N GLN A 133 -15.45 24.61 -14.65
CA GLN A 133 -16.33 25.27 -15.62
C GLN A 133 -15.96 26.75 -15.66
N PRO A 134 -15.65 27.33 -16.83
CA PRO A 134 -15.43 28.76 -16.92
C PRO A 134 -16.72 29.45 -16.45
N SER A 135 -16.58 30.36 -15.48
CA SER A 135 -17.64 31.33 -15.19
C SER A 135 -18.06 31.97 -16.52
N PRO A 136 -19.36 32.24 -16.77
CA PRO A 136 -19.78 32.91 -17.99
C PRO A 136 -18.91 34.15 -18.14
N THR A 137 -18.08 34.14 -19.18
CA THR A 137 -17.14 35.21 -19.49
C THR A 137 -17.94 36.50 -19.42
N LYS A 138 -17.54 37.45 -18.58
CA LYS A 138 -18.12 38.79 -18.59
C LYS A 138 -18.12 39.24 -20.05
N LEU A 139 -19.30 39.54 -20.62
CA LEU A 139 -19.39 40.12 -21.95
C LEU A 139 -18.39 41.28 -22.02
N ASP A 140 -17.46 41.20 -22.96
CA ASP A 140 -16.51 42.26 -23.21
C ASP A 140 -17.30 43.46 -23.75
N ILE A 141 -17.42 44.52 -22.95
CA ILE A 141 -18.23 45.72 -23.25
C ILE A 141 -17.62 46.53 -24.43
N LYS A 142 -16.61 46.02 -25.12
CA LYS A 142 -15.92 46.71 -26.22
C LYS A 142 -16.64 46.69 -27.58
N GLU A 143 -17.77 45.99 -27.73
CA GLU A 143 -18.51 45.95 -29.01
C GLU A 143 -19.76 46.85 -29.09
N LEU A 144 -19.92 47.83 -28.19
CA LEU A 144 -21.08 48.76 -28.21
C LEU A 144 -20.76 50.21 -28.59
N GLN A 145 -19.62 50.47 -29.23
CA GLN A 145 -19.30 51.82 -29.75
C GLN A 145 -18.79 51.77 -31.20
N ILE A 146 -19.68 51.41 -32.12
CA ILE A 146 -19.64 51.93 -33.49
C ILE A 146 -21.10 52.24 -33.87
N ALA A 147 -21.51 53.47 -33.61
CA ALA A 147 -22.64 54.13 -34.24
C ALA A 147 -22.09 55.35 -34.98
#